data_AF-A0A1I1I1F2-F1
#
_entry.id   AF-A0A1I1I1F2-F1
#
_cell.length_a   1.000
_cell.length_b   1.000
_cell.length_c   1.000
_cell.angle_alpha   90.00
_cell.angle_beta   90.00
_cell.angle_gamma   90.00
#
_symmetry.space_group_name_H-M   'P 1'
#
loop_
_entity.id
_entity.type
_entity.pdbx_description
1 polymer ?
#
loop_
_entity_poly.entity_id
_entity_poly.type
_entity_poly.pdbx_seq_one_letter_code
_entity_poly.pdbx_strand_id
1 'polypeptide(L)'
;MKYKSSVLAGLTGMLAILLFVFFQDSSNMEKVRINEKYYPEYANGKAVGFKTKKVINVSKTAEGNSCAMEFSNGKTLEIDCGRYLDYRVGDTVYIDYKGNHVTDIQRKK
;
A
#
# COMPACT_ATOMS: atom_id res chain seq x y z
N MET A 1 -1.60 44.96 19.84
CA MET A 1 -2.40 44.21 18.84
C MET A 1 -1.58 43.68 17.66
N LYS A 2 -0.52 44.36 17.20
CA LYS A 2 0.26 43.97 16.00
C LYS A 2 0.97 42.60 16.08
N TYR A 3 1.46 42.19 17.25
CA TYR A 3 2.16 40.90 17.39
C TYR A 3 1.24 39.68 17.28
N LYS A 4 0.00 39.77 17.80
CA LYS A 4 -0.98 38.68 17.73
C LYS A 4 -1.39 38.37 16.28
N SER A 5 -1.58 39.40 15.46
CA SER A 5 -1.87 39.25 14.03
C SER A 5 -0.70 38.66 13.24
N SER A 6 0.54 38.95 13.63
CA SER A 6 1.72 38.43 12.94
C SER A 6 1.96 36.94 13.25
N VAL A 7 1.75 36.52 14.51
CA VAL A 7 1.79 35.09 14.88
C VAL A 7 0.65 34.32 14.21
N LEU A 8 -0.56 34.89 14.16
CA LEU A 8 -1.69 34.26 13.49
C LEU A 8 -1.43 34.08 11.99
N ALA A 9 -0.86 35.08 11.31
CA ALA A 9 -0.52 34.97 9.89
C ALA A 9 0.52 33.87 9.62
N GLY A 10 1.54 33.74 10.48
CA GLY A 10 2.53 32.67 10.38
C GLY A 10 1.92 31.28 10.57
N LEU A 11 1.04 31.12 11.57
CA LEU A 11 0.32 29.86 11.84
C LEU A 11 -0.61 29.47 10.68
N THR A 12 -1.36 30.42 10.13
CA THR A 12 -2.25 30.16 8.99
C THR A 12 -1.47 29.80 7.73
N GLY A 13 -0.32 30.46 7.49
CA GLY A 13 0.59 30.11 6.39
C GLY A 13 1.18 28.71 6.53
N MET A 14 1.64 28.36 7.73
CA MET A 14 2.17 27.02 8.03
C MET A 14 1.08 25.95 7.87
N LEU A 15 -0.14 26.22 8.33
CA LEU A 15 -1.28 25.33 8.15
C LEU A 15 -1.62 25.14 6.67
N ALA A 16 -1.60 26.21 5.87
CA ALA A 16 -1.85 26.13 4.43
C ALA A 16 -0.80 25.29 3.69
N ILE A 17 0.48 25.40 4.07
CA ILE A 17 1.56 24.57 3.52
C ILE A 17 1.36 23.11 3.89
N LEU A 18 1.03 22.82 5.16
CA LEU A 18 0.75 21.46 5.61
C LEU A 18 -0.43 20.87 4.85
N LEU A 19 -1.54 21.61 4.74
CA LEU A 19 -2.71 21.17 3.98
C LEU A 19 -2.35 20.91 2.50
N PHE A 20 -1.56 21.77 1.87
CA PHE A 20 -1.13 21.57 0.48
C PHE A 20 -0.32 20.28 0.30
N VAL A 21 0.59 19.97 1.23
CA VAL A 21 1.33 18.70 1.22
C VAL A 21 0.38 17.51 1.45
N PHE A 22 -0.60 17.64 2.34
CA PHE A 22 -1.58 16.57 2.59
C PHE A 22 -2.52 16.31 1.41
N PHE A 23 -2.85 17.33 0.60
CA PHE A 23 -3.76 17.20 -0.55
C PHE A 23 -3.06 16.81 -1.86
N GLN A 24 -1.73 16.68 -1.89
CA GLN A 24 -1.02 16.29 -3.11
C GLN A 24 -1.09 14.80 -3.45
N ASP A 25 -1.60 13.94 -2.57
CA ASP A 25 -1.83 12.52 -2.87
C ASP A 25 -3.11 12.32 -3.72
N SER A 26 -3.06 12.85 -4.93
CA SER A 26 -3.87 12.35 -6.05
C SER A 26 -3.23 11.05 -6.52
N SER A 27 -3.42 9.96 -5.78
CA SER A 27 -2.92 8.65 -6.19
C SER A 27 -3.56 8.28 -7.52
N ASN A 28 -2.76 8.29 -8.59
CA ASN A 28 -3.16 7.75 -9.88
C ASN A 28 -3.12 6.23 -9.75
N MET A 29 -4.11 5.68 -9.05
CA MET A 29 -4.18 4.24 -8.79
C MET A 29 -4.18 3.48 -10.11
N GLU A 30 -3.33 2.45 -10.18
CA GLU A 30 -3.15 1.64 -11.36
C GLU A 30 -4.19 0.52 -11.39
N LYS A 31 -4.91 0.38 -12.50
CA LYS A 31 -5.90 -0.69 -12.67
C LYS A 31 -5.21 -1.98 -13.09
N VAL A 32 -5.26 -3.01 -12.23
CA VAL A 32 -4.59 -4.29 -12.42
C VAL A 32 -5.48 -5.46 -12.03
N ARG A 33 -5.15 -6.66 -12.51
CA ARG A 33 -5.75 -7.92 -12.05
C ARG A 33 -4.82 -8.62 -11.07
N ILE A 34 -5.36 -9.19 -10.00
CA ILE A 34 -4.61 -10.03 -9.07
C ILE A 34 -4.38 -11.40 -9.72
N ASN A 35 -3.13 -11.75 -9.99
CA ASN A 35 -2.74 -13.01 -10.64
C ASN A 35 -2.45 -14.13 -9.65
N GLU A 36 -1.89 -13.80 -8.48
CA GLU A 36 -1.52 -14.75 -7.44
C GLU A 36 -1.49 -14.07 -6.06
N LYS A 37 -1.74 -14.84 -5.00
CA LYS A 37 -1.51 -14.41 -3.61
C LYS A 37 -0.47 -15.30 -2.97
N TYR A 38 0.47 -14.71 -2.25
CA TYR A 38 1.52 -15.42 -1.52
C TYR A 38 1.30 -15.26 -0.02
N TYR A 39 1.29 -16.39 0.67
CA TYR A 39 1.09 -16.45 2.13
C TYR A 39 2.35 -16.98 2.81
N PRO A 40 2.71 -16.43 3.97
CA PRO A 40 3.86 -16.93 4.71
C PRO A 40 3.58 -18.33 5.27
N GLU A 41 4.51 -19.25 5.06
CA GLU A 41 4.39 -20.63 5.58
C GLU A 41 5.20 -20.81 6.88
N TYR A 42 6.25 -20.01 7.10
CA TYR A 42 7.12 -20.06 8.29
C TYR A 42 7.74 -18.68 8.55
N ALA A 43 8.31 -18.42 9.74
CA ALA A 43 8.97 -17.14 10.10
C ALA A 43 10.38 -16.93 9.44
N ASN A 44 10.56 -17.44 8.22
CA ASN A 44 11.84 -17.45 7.49
C ASN A 44 11.95 -16.38 6.39
N GLY A 45 11.06 -15.39 6.35
CA GLY A 45 11.06 -14.36 5.29
C GLY A 45 10.67 -14.90 3.91
N LYS A 46 9.88 -15.98 3.86
CA LYS A 46 9.37 -16.57 2.62
C LYS A 46 7.85 -16.63 2.63
N ALA A 47 7.27 -16.54 1.44
CA ALA A 47 5.85 -16.73 1.19
C ALA A 47 5.63 -17.66 0.00
N VAL A 48 4.55 -18.43 0.04
CA VAL A 48 4.20 -19.46 -0.94
C VAL A 48 2.92 -19.08 -1.67
N GLY A 49 2.97 -19.16 -2.99
CA GLY A 49 1.87 -18.85 -3.89
C GLY A 49 0.70 -19.82 -3.69
N PHE A 50 -0.49 -19.28 -3.56
CA PHE A 50 -1.70 -20.06 -3.32
C PHE A 50 -1.98 -21.04 -4.46
N LYS A 51 -1.94 -20.56 -5.71
CA LYS A 51 -2.23 -21.35 -6.91
C LYS A 51 -1.01 -22.07 -7.48
N THR A 52 0.12 -21.37 -7.58
CA THR A 52 1.34 -21.81 -8.25
C THR A 52 2.29 -22.60 -7.36
N LYS A 53 2.13 -22.50 -6.03
CA LYS A 53 3.09 -23.04 -5.04
C LYS A 53 4.51 -22.48 -5.19
N LYS A 54 4.68 -21.39 -5.94
CA LYS A 54 5.96 -20.69 -6.10
C LYS A 54 6.35 -20.05 -4.78
N VAL A 55 7.61 -20.21 -4.40
CA VAL A 55 8.18 -19.59 -3.19
C VAL A 55 8.87 -18.29 -3.56
N ILE A 56 8.57 -17.22 -2.82
CA ILE A 56 9.21 -15.91 -2.96
C ILE A 56 9.75 -15.43 -1.61
N ASN A 57 10.71 -14.51 -1.67
CA ASN A 57 11.19 -13.83 -0.47
C ASN A 57 10.29 -12.63 -0.18
N VAL A 58 10.00 -12.40 1.10
CA VAL A 58 9.19 -11.30 1.61
C VAL A 58 9.84 -10.72 2.85
N SER A 59 9.55 -9.46 3.15
CA SER A 59 10.05 -8.82 4.37
C SER A 59 9.48 -9.49 5.63
N LYS A 60 10.25 -9.41 6.72
CA LYS A 60 9.79 -9.76 8.05
C LYS A 60 9.16 -8.53 8.69
N THR A 61 7.96 -8.67 9.24
CA THR A 61 7.24 -7.67 10.01
C THR A 61 7.25 -8.04 11.50
N ALA A 62 6.85 -7.12 12.37
CA ALA A 62 6.78 -7.37 13.81
C ALA A 62 5.78 -8.50 14.18
N GLU A 63 4.77 -8.72 13.32
CA GLU A 63 3.71 -9.71 13.50
C GLU A 63 4.00 -11.04 12.79
N GLY A 64 5.08 -11.14 12.02
CA GLY A 64 5.44 -12.34 11.27
C GLY A 64 6.14 -12.04 9.95
N ASN A 65 5.80 -12.79 8.90
CA ASN A 65 6.25 -12.46 7.54
C ASN A 65 5.15 -11.71 6.80
N SER A 66 5.55 -10.80 5.92
CA SER A 66 4.66 -10.08 5.01
C SER A 66 4.00 -11.03 3.99
N CYS A 67 2.75 -10.74 3.60
CA CYS A 67 2.12 -11.39 2.45
C CYS A 67 2.53 -10.66 1.17
N ALA A 68 2.27 -11.25 0.01
CA ALA A 68 2.44 -10.54 -1.25
C ALA A 68 1.36 -10.92 -2.26
N MET A 69 1.19 -10.07 -3.28
CA MET A 69 0.32 -10.32 -4.41
C MET A 69 1.08 -10.08 -5.72
N GLU A 70 0.86 -10.95 -6.69
CA GLU A 70 1.28 -10.72 -8.08
C GLU A 70 0.14 -10.05 -8.85
N PHE A 71 0.49 -9.04 -9.62
CA PHE A 71 -0.46 -8.26 -10.41
C PHE A 71 -0.19 -8.39 -11.91
N SER A 72 -1.21 -8.11 -12.72
CA SER A 72 -1.14 -8.20 -14.18
C SER A 72 -0.15 -7.23 -14.85
N ASN A 73 0.32 -6.22 -14.13
CA ASN A 73 1.39 -5.32 -14.59
C ASN A 73 2.80 -5.92 -14.39
N GLY A 74 2.90 -7.19 -14.00
CA GLY A 74 4.16 -7.90 -13.80
C GLY A 74 4.82 -7.65 -12.44
N LYS A 75 4.20 -6.85 -11.56
CA LYS A 75 4.74 -6.56 -10.23
C LYS A 75 4.27 -7.59 -9.22
N THR A 76 5.18 -8.00 -8.33
CA THR A 76 4.85 -8.69 -7.08
C THR A 76 5.12 -7.72 -5.95
N LEU A 77 4.07 -7.33 -5.23
CA LEU A 77 4.16 -6.34 -4.16
C LEU A 77 3.72 -6.96 -2.84
N GLU A 78 4.38 -6.56 -1.78
CA GLU A 78 4.07 -6.93 -0.43
C GLU A 78 2.80 -6.22 0.06
N ILE A 79 2.00 -6.95 0.82
CA ILE A 79 0.71 -6.53 1.34
C ILE A 79 0.56 -6.90 2.81
N ASP A 80 -0.26 -6.14 3.52
CA ASP A 80 -0.75 -6.54 4.82
C ASP A 80 -1.68 -7.76 4.67
N CYS A 81 -1.28 -8.87 5.28
CA CYS A 81 -2.00 -10.13 5.23
C CYS A 81 -3.44 -10.02 5.74
N GLY A 82 -3.68 -9.23 6.80
CA GLY A 82 -4.99 -9.10 7.45
C GLY A 82 -5.91 -8.11 6.73
N ARG A 83 -5.34 -7.02 6.20
CA ARG A 83 -6.13 -5.94 5.58
C ARG A 83 -6.78 -6.35 4.25
N TYR A 84 -6.15 -7.23 3.48
CA TYR A 84 -6.58 -7.53 2.09
C TYR A 84 -6.99 -9.01 1.89
N LEU A 85 -7.62 -9.60 2.90
CA LEU A 85 -8.10 -10.99 2.86
C LEU A 85 -9.26 -11.20 1.88
N ASP A 86 -10.14 -10.22 1.74
CA ASP A 86 -11.36 -10.28 0.93
C ASP A 86 -11.09 -10.21 -0.58
N TYR A 87 -9.95 -9.70 -0.99
CA TYR A 87 -9.50 -9.66 -2.37
C TYR A 87 -9.06 -11.04 -2.86
N ARG A 88 -9.63 -11.49 -3.98
CA ARG A 88 -9.43 -12.84 -4.53
C ARG A 88 -8.50 -12.80 -5.73
N VAL A 89 -7.79 -13.91 -5.95
CA VAL A 89 -7.06 -14.13 -7.21
C VAL A 89 -8.07 -14.06 -8.36
N GLY A 90 -7.78 -13.19 -9.32
CA GLY A 90 -8.62 -12.89 -10.46
C GLY A 90 -9.49 -11.65 -10.34
N ASP A 91 -9.49 -10.96 -9.19
CA ASP A 91 -10.17 -9.67 -9.07
C ASP A 91 -9.42 -8.59 -9.85
N THR A 92 -10.17 -7.71 -10.50
CA THR A 92 -9.63 -6.45 -11.07
C THR A 92 -9.78 -5.35 -10.04
N VAL A 93 -8.68 -4.71 -9.69
CA VAL A 93 -8.57 -3.72 -8.61
C VAL A 93 -7.77 -2.51 -9.08
N TYR A 94 -7.89 -1.43 -8.34
CA TYR A 94 -7.02 -0.26 -8.41
C TYR A 94 -6.03 -0.37 -7.26
N ILE A 95 -4.74 -0.29 -7.55
CA ILE A 95 -3.69 -0.34 -6.53
C ILE A 95 -2.91 0.98 -6.50
N ASP A 96 -2.50 1.35 -5.32
CA ASP A 96 -1.43 2.31 -5.10
C ASP A 96 -0.29 1.63 -4.32
N TYR A 97 0.95 2.01 -4.60
CA TYR A 97 2.11 1.35 -4.01
C TYR A 97 3.31 2.29 -3.90
N LYS A 98 4.12 2.06 -2.87
CA LYS A 98 5.37 2.77 -2.62
C LYS A 98 6.50 1.77 -2.44
N GLY A 99 7.47 1.81 -3.35
CA GLY A 99 8.54 0.81 -3.39
C GLY A 99 7.98 -0.58 -3.71
N ASN A 100 8.22 -1.55 -2.82
CA ASN A 100 7.71 -2.92 -2.92
C ASN A 100 6.42 -3.16 -2.11
N HIS A 101 5.83 -2.14 -1.48
CA HIS A 101 4.64 -2.29 -0.63
C HIS A 101 3.41 -1.62 -1.24
N VAL A 102 2.29 -2.32 -1.19
CA VAL A 102 0.98 -1.75 -1.52
C VAL A 102 0.52 -0.84 -0.38
N THR A 103 0.17 0.40 -0.71
CA THR A 103 -0.36 1.39 0.24
C THR A 103 -1.89 1.35 0.27
N ASP A 104 -2.52 1.08 -0.87
CA ASP A 104 -3.97 0.96 -0.96
C ASP A 104 -4.44 0.01 -2.09
N ILE A 105 -5.59 -0.62 -1.88
CA ILE A 105 -6.28 -1.46 -2.88
C ILE A 105 -7.77 -1.13 -2.83
N GLN A 106 -8.37 -0.85 -3.98
CA GLN A 106 -9.79 -0.55 -4.11
C GLN A 106 -10.41 -1.33 -5.27
N ARG A 107 -11.67 -1.80 -5.11
CA ARG A 107 -12.43 -2.42 -6.22
C ARG A 107 -13.02 -1.40 -7.19
N LYS A 108 -13.21 -0.16 -6.73
CA LYS A 108 -13.76 0.97 -7.49
C LYS A 108 -12.83 2.15 -7.31
N LYS A 109 -12.75 3.00 -8.33
CA LYS A 109 -12.01 4.26 -8.30
C LYS A 109 -12.87 5.36 -7.68
#